data_AF-A0A388K5U5-F1
#
_entry.id   AF-A0A388K5U5-F1
#
_cell.length_a   1.000
_cell.length_b   1.000
_cell.length_c   1.000
_cell.angle_alpha   90.00
_cell.angle_beta   90.00
_cell.angle_gamma   90.00
#
_symmetry.space_group_name_H-M   'P 1'
#
loop_
_entity.id
_entity.type
_entity.pdbx_description
1 polymer ?
#
loop_
_entity_poly.entity_id
_entity_poly.type
_entity_poly.pdbx_seq_one_letter_code
_entity_poly.pdbx_strand_id
1 'polypeptide(L)'
;MVIRHHDEFLDRCLRECMLLMRKILSRLEKLKATCVQYVTATQWLVPMITFMDDKGGLAHLGEGGGGGGGQSSDRERQRRRRHILSVHARRSADEQSFKTTVGKLEKAFNQQLQEFVAHLSSCSHMEPYLTHLAQKLQGMGHAEISYS
;
A
#
# COMPACT_ATOMS: atom_id res chain seq x y z
N MET A 1 12.16 -7.87 48.32
CA MET A 1 13.05 -8.51 47.33
C MET A 1 12.34 -8.70 45.99
N VAL A 2 11.13 -9.24 45.98
CA VAL A 2 10.32 -9.47 44.76
C VAL A 2 10.01 -8.18 43.98
N ILE A 3 9.58 -7.11 44.66
CA ILE A 3 9.24 -5.82 44.01
C ILE A 3 10.44 -5.23 43.24
N ARG A 4 11.63 -5.20 43.83
CA ARG A 4 12.83 -4.69 43.14
C ARG A 4 13.18 -5.49 41.89
N HIS A 5 13.00 -6.81 41.94
CA HIS A 5 13.26 -7.68 40.80
C HIS A 5 12.22 -7.47 39.68
N HIS A 6 10.95 -7.23 40.05
CA HIS A 6 9.91 -6.82 39.10
C HIS A 6 10.21 -5.45 38.48
N ASP A 7 10.62 -4.46 39.27
CA ASP A 7 10.94 -3.13 38.76
C ASP A 7 12.11 -3.17 37.77
N GLU A 8 13.18 -3.91 38.10
CA GLU A 8 14.33 -4.10 37.21
C GLU A 8 13.98 -4.87 35.94
N PHE A 9 13.11 -5.89 36.04
CA PHE A 9 12.62 -6.63 34.88
C PHE A 9 11.77 -5.75 33.96
N LEU A 10 10.81 -5.02 34.53
CA LEU A 10 9.93 -4.12 33.77
C LEU A 10 10.73 -3.00 33.10
N ASP A 11 11.70 -2.40 33.78
CA ASP A 11 12.56 -1.37 33.18
C ASP A 11 13.35 -1.93 31.99
N ARG A 12 13.93 -3.13 32.10
CA ARG A 12 14.61 -3.79 30.97
C ARG A 12 13.65 -4.07 29.81
N CYS A 13 12.47 -4.64 30.08
CA CYS A 13 11.48 -4.91 29.04
C CYS A 13 11.04 -3.63 28.33
N LEU A 14 10.77 -2.55 29.08
CA LEU A 14 10.34 -1.28 28.51
C LEU A 14 11.45 -0.63 27.66
N ARG A 15 12.72 -0.76 28.06
CA ARG A 15 13.89 -0.31 27.27
C ARG A 15 14.04 -1.12 25.99
N GLU A 16 14.06 -2.43 26.09
CA GLU A 16 14.23 -3.33 24.94
C GLU A 16 13.06 -3.23 23.95
N CYS A 17 11.83 -2.99 24.43
CA CYS A 17 10.68 -2.68 23.57
C CYS A 17 10.74 -1.26 22.96
N MET A 18 11.80 -0.49 23.21
CA MET A 18 12.00 0.89 22.76
C MET A 18 10.90 1.86 23.22
N LEU A 19 10.08 1.47 24.19
CA LEU A 19 8.94 2.25 24.69
C LEU A 19 9.38 3.49 25.47
N LEU A 20 10.61 3.49 25.96
CA LEU A 20 11.19 4.61 26.72
C LEU A 20 11.92 5.63 25.82
N MET A 21 12.15 5.30 24.54
CA MET A 21 12.85 6.16 23.60
C MET A 21 11.90 6.90 22.66
N ARG A 22 11.40 8.06 23.11
CA ARG A 22 10.47 8.92 22.34
C ARG A 22 10.89 9.18 20.89
N LYS A 23 12.19 9.32 20.62
CA LYS A 23 12.72 9.57 19.27
C LYS A 23 12.56 8.36 18.33
N ILE A 24 12.71 7.15 18.86
CA ILE A 24 12.53 5.90 18.10
C ILE A 24 11.04 5.67 17.84
N LEU A 25 10.20 5.85 18.86
CA LEU A 25 8.75 5.71 18.75
C LEU A 25 8.16 6.63 17.67
N SER A 26 8.55 7.91 17.64
CA SER A 26 8.05 8.85 16.63
C SER A 26 8.37 8.41 15.18
N ARG A 27 9.52 7.76 14.95
CA ARG A 27 9.87 7.23 13.63
C ARG A 27 9.11 5.94 13.30
N LEU A 28 8.93 5.07 14.28
CA LEU A 28 8.12 3.86 14.14
C LEU A 28 6.65 4.19 13.84
N GLU A 29 6.10 5.22 14.48
CA GLU A 29 4.74 5.73 14.21
C GLU A 29 4.59 6.22 12.77
N LYS A 30 5.57 6.93 12.23
CA LYS A 30 5.58 7.35 10.82
C LYS A 30 5.61 6.15 9.88
N LEU A 31 6.44 5.15 10.17
CA LEU A 31 6.49 3.92 9.39
C LEU A 31 5.15 3.19 9.38
N LYS A 32 4.53 3.04 10.56
CA LYS A 32 3.18 2.49 10.71
C LYS A 32 2.13 3.29 9.93
N ALA A 33 2.19 4.63 9.99
CA ALA A 33 1.28 5.49 9.24
C ALA A 33 1.38 5.25 7.73
N THR A 34 2.59 5.09 7.18
CA THR A 34 2.79 4.74 5.77
C THR A 34 2.19 3.37 5.43
N CYS A 35 2.31 2.37 6.30
CA CYS A 35 1.65 1.07 6.11
C CYS A 35 0.12 1.20 6.09
N VAL A 36 -0.45 2.01 6.99
CA VAL A 36 -1.89 2.28 7.01
C VAL A 36 -2.32 3.01 5.73
N GLN A 37 -1.53 3.97 5.24
CA GLN A 37 -1.80 4.65 3.97
C GLN A 37 -1.74 3.69 2.78
N TYR A 38 -0.81 2.73 2.80
CA TYR A 38 -0.73 1.68 1.78
C TYR A 38 -1.97 0.79 1.78
N VAL A 39 -2.38 0.27 2.94
CA VAL A 39 -3.62 -0.53 3.08
C VAL A 39 -4.85 0.27 2.67
N THR A 40 -4.91 1.54 3.07
CA THR A 40 -6.00 2.44 2.67
C THR A 40 -6.04 2.57 1.16
N ALA A 41 -4.90 2.92 0.53
CA ALA A 41 -4.79 3.04 -0.91
C ALA A 41 -5.25 1.76 -1.63
N THR A 42 -4.81 0.58 -1.17
CA THR A 42 -5.23 -0.72 -1.72
C THR A 42 -6.70 -1.07 -1.47
N GLN A 43 -7.29 -0.64 -0.35
CA GLN A 43 -8.71 -0.84 -0.06
C GLN A 43 -9.65 0.00 -0.94
N TRP A 44 -9.30 1.24 -1.28
CA TRP A 44 -10.05 2.05 -2.26
C TRP A 44 -10.05 1.46 -3.67
N LEU A 45 -9.17 0.48 -3.93
CA LEU A 45 -8.97 -0.14 -5.24
C LEU A 45 -9.68 -1.47 -5.41
N VAL A 46 -10.07 -2.14 -4.31
CA VAL A 46 -10.89 -3.35 -4.38
C VAL A 46 -12.17 -3.09 -5.18
N PRO A 47 -12.94 -1.99 -4.98
CA PRO A 47 -14.10 -1.69 -5.82
C PRO A 47 -13.77 -1.40 -7.28
N MET A 48 -12.59 -0.85 -7.60
CA MET A 48 -12.21 -0.60 -9.00
C MET A 48 -11.95 -1.89 -9.78
N ILE A 49 -11.54 -2.95 -9.09
CA ILE A 49 -11.21 -4.26 -9.66
C ILE A 49 -12.40 -5.24 -9.49
N THR A 50 -13.20 -5.17 -8.42
CA THR A 50 -14.31 -6.12 -8.17
C THR A 50 -15.63 -5.74 -8.84
N PHE A 51 -15.86 -4.47 -9.19
CA PHE A 51 -16.92 -4.11 -10.16
C PHE A 51 -16.63 -4.66 -11.57
N MET A 52 -15.50 -5.33 -11.78
CA MET A 52 -15.09 -5.87 -13.08
C MET A 52 -15.61 -7.27 -13.37
N ASP A 53 -16.24 -7.97 -12.41
CA ASP A 53 -16.71 -9.35 -12.62
C ASP A 53 -18.24 -9.48 -12.71
N ASP A 54 -18.99 -8.44 -12.36
CA ASP A 54 -20.45 -8.44 -12.54
C ASP A 54 -20.84 -7.73 -13.85
N LYS A 55 -21.22 -8.56 -14.82
CA LYS A 55 -21.79 -8.23 -16.14
C LYS A 55 -22.46 -6.85 -16.20
N GLY A 56 -21.95 -5.96 -17.06
CA GLY A 56 -22.65 -4.69 -17.27
C GLY A 56 -22.14 -3.79 -18.38
N GLY A 57 -22.16 -4.25 -19.64
CA GLY A 57 -21.99 -3.30 -20.73
C GLY A 57 -22.03 -3.79 -22.17
N LEU A 58 -22.67 -4.93 -22.51
CA LEU A 58 -23.13 -5.21 -23.89
C LEU A 58 -23.90 -6.53 -24.11
N ALA A 59 -24.25 -7.31 -23.09
CA ALA A 59 -24.85 -8.63 -23.31
C ALA A 59 -26.12 -8.87 -22.48
N HIS A 60 -27.15 -8.05 -22.68
CA HIS A 60 -28.53 -8.55 -22.55
C HIS A 60 -29.51 -7.60 -23.24
N LEU A 61 -30.51 -8.19 -23.91
CA LEU A 61 -31.69 -7.60 -24.57
C LEU A 61 -31.50 -7.18 -26.05
N GLY A 62 -31.80 -8.14 -26.94
CA GLY A 62 -32.15 -7.83 -28.33
C GLY A 62 -32.21 -8.97 -29.34
N GLU A 63 -32.45 -10.23 -28.94
CA GLU A 63 -33.12 -11.15 -29.88
C GLU A 63 -34.58 -10.67 -30.00
N GLY A 64 -34.90 -10.10 -31.16
CA GLY A 64 -36.22 -9.57 -31.48
C GLY A 64 -36.20 -9.00 -32.89
N GLY A 65 -36.66 -9.80 -33.85
CA GLY A 65 -36.66 -9.48 -35.27
C GLY A 65 -37.54 -8.28 -35.65
N GLY A 66 -37.31 -7.79 -36.87
CA GLY A 66 -38.28 -6.97 -37.62
C GLY A 66 -37.83 -5.53 -37.95
N GLY A 67 -37.39 -5.35 -39.20
CA GLY A 67 -37.80 -4.25 -40.08
C GLY A 67 -37.49 -2.77 -39.73
N GLY A 68 -36.63 -2.15 -40.54
CA GLY A 68 -36.81 -0.76 -41.01
C GLY A 68 -36.10 0.38 -40.26
N GLY A 69 -35.27 1.16 -40.98
CA GLY A 69 -34.89 2.53 -40.60
C GLY A 69 -33.40 2.81 -40.33
N GLY A 70 -32.58 2.90 -41.37
CA GLY A 70 -31.10 3.00 -41.32
C GLY A 70 -30.46 4.30 -40.81
N GLN A 71 -31.16 5.18 -40.08
CA GLN A 71 -30.60 6.49 -39.64
C GLN A 71 -30.48 6.67 -38.12
N SER A 72 -31.25 5.92 -37.30
CA SER A 72 -31.18 5.99 -35.83
C SER A 72 -30.06 5.11 -35.24
N SER A 73 -29.77 3.98 -35.91
CA SER A 73 -28.81 2.95 -35.47
C SER A 73 -27.35 3.43 -35.44
N ASP A 74 -26.95 4.27 -36.39
CA ASP A 74 -25.55 4.69 -36.49
C ASP A 74 -25.16 5.72 -35.42
N ARG A 75 -26.10 6.61 -35.05
CA ARG A 75 -25.91 7.55 -33.93
C ARG A 75 -25.78 6.83 -32.58
N GLU A 76 -26.57 5.78 -32.39
CA GLU A 76 -26.50 4.92 -31.20
C GLU A 76 -25.19 4.12 -31.16
N ARG A 77 -24.76 3.56 -32.30
CA ARG A 77 -23.47 2.86 -32.43
C ARG A 77 -22.27 3.79 -32.19
N GLN A 78 -22.32 5.01 -32.70
CA GLN A 78 -21.32 6.07 -32.48
C GLN A 78 -21.26 6.50 -31.00
N ARG A 79 -22.42 6.60 -30.32
CA ARG A 79 -22.49 6.89 -28.87
C ARG A 79 -21.88 5.75 -28.05
N ARG A 80 -22.22 4.50 -28.36
CA ARG A 80 -21.64 3.31 -27.70
C ARG A 80 -20.12 3.24 -27.89
N ARG A 81 -19.60 3.49 -29.09
CA ARG A 81 -18.15 3.55 -29.35
C ARG A 81 -17.45 4.62 -28.52
N ARG A 82 -18.02 5.83 -28.44
CA ARG A 82 -17.47 6.91 -27.60
C ARG A 82 -17.50 6.57 -26.12
N HIS A 83 -18.55 5.90 -25.65
CA HIS A 83 -18.66 5.44 -24.27
C HIS A 83 -17.60 4.37 -23.93
N ILE A 84 -17.38 3.40 -24.81
CA ILE A 84 -16.36 2.36 -24.59
C ILE A 84 -14.95 2.99 -24.54
N LEU A 85 -14.65 3.91 -25.46
CA LEU A 85 -13.38 4.62 -25.48
C LEU A 85 -13.19 5.50 -24.23
N SER A 86 -14.23 6.19 -23.76
CA SER A 86 -14.15 7.01 -22.56
C SER A 86 -13.97 6.17 -21.29
N VAL A 87 -14.64 5.01 -21.20
CA VAL A 87 -14.45 4.05 -20.10
C VAL A 87 -13.03 3.50 -20.10
N HIS A 88 -12.50 3.12 -21.27
CA HIS A 88 -11.12 2.63 -21.38
C HIS A 88 -10.09 3.71 -21.03
N ALA A 89 -10.28 4.94 -21.51
CA ALA A 89 -9.42 6.06 -21.19
C ALA A 89 -9.43 6.37 -19.69
N ARG A 90 -10.61 6.36 -19.05
CA ARG A 90 -10.74 6.55 -17.60
C ARG A 90 -10.05 5.43 -16.82
N ARG A 91 -10.24 4.17 -17.21
CA ARG A 91 -9.56 3.01 -16.60
C ARG A 91 -8.03 3.15 -16.68
N SER A 92 -7.51 3.51 -17.84
CA SER A 92 -6.06 3.66 -18.02
C SER A 92 -5.50 4.78 -17.14
N ALA A 93 -6.24 5.88 -16.99
CA ALA A 93 -5.88 6.96 -16.08
C ALA A 93 -5.91 6.51 -14.60
N ASP A 94 -6.92 5.75 -14.19
CA ASP A 94 -7.06 5.22 -12.84
C ASP A 94 -5.92 4.23 -12.51
N GLU A 95 -5.56 3.33 -13.43
CA GLU A 95 -4.45 2.39 -13.26
C GLU A 95 -3.09 3.10 -13.19
N GLN A 96 -2.89 4.13 -14.01
CA GLN A 96 -1.67 4.94 -13.97
C GLN A 96 -1.56 5.72 -12.66
N SER A 97 -2.68 6.29 -12.18
CA SER A 97 -2.77 6.95 -10.88
C SER A 97 -2.45 5.99 -9.74
N PHE A 98 -2.94 4.75 -9.83
CA PHE A 98 -2.66 3.69 -8.87
C PHE A 98 -1.17 3.34 -8.80
N LYS A 99 -0.56 2.98 -9.92
CA LYS A 99 0.88 2.66 -10.00
C LYS A 99 1.72 3.79 -9.44
N THR A 100 1.34 5.03 -9.76
CA THR A 100 2.01 6.23 -9.25
C THR A 100 1.87 6.36 -7.73
N THR A 101 0.69 6.13 -7.17
CA THR A 101 0.42 6.24 -5.73
C THR A 101 1.14 5.15 -4.94
N VAL A 102 1.07 3.89 -5.39
CA VAL A 102 1.81 2.78 -4.77
C VAL A 102 3.30 3.02 -4.82
N GLY A 103 3.85 3.39 -5.98
CA GLY A 103 5.28 3.66 -6.10
C GLY A 103 5.76 4.82 -5.22
N LYS A 104 4.91 5.84 -4.99
CA LYS A 104 5.21 6.91 -4.02
C LYS A 104 5.23 6.40 -2.58
N LEU A 105 4.25 5.59 -2.20
CA LEU A 105 4.15 5.02 -0.85
C LEU A 105 5.29 4.05 -0.56
N GLU A 106 5.69 3.22 -1.53
CA GLU A 106 6.82 2.31 -1.42
C GLU A 106 8.14 3.08 -1.22
N LYS A 107 8.38 4.11 -2.04
CA LYS A 107 9.55 4.99 -1.89
C LYS A 107 9.56 5.66 -0.50
N ALA A 108 8.41 6.16 -0.05
CA ALA A 108 8.28 6.77 1.27
C ALA A 108 8.55 5.75 2.39
N PHE A 109 8.02 4.54 2.29
CA PHE A 109 8.26 3.46 3.25
C PHE A 109 9.75 3.11 3.33
N ASN A 110 10.38 2.87 2.18
CA ASN A 110 11.81 2.54 2.11
C ASN A 110 12.68 3.67 2.68
N GLN A 111 12.38 4.92 2.35
CA GLN A 111 13.08 6.06 2.92
C GLN A 111 12.91 6.12 4.46
N GLN A 112 11.69 6.01 4.97
CA GLN A 112 11.44 6.02 6.42
C GLN A 112 12.11 4.84 7.14
N LEU A 113 12.15 3.66 6.52
CA LEU A 113 12.83 2.48 7.04
C LEU A 113 14.35 2.70 7.12
N GLN A 114 14.96 3.24 6.06
CA GLN A 114 16.40 3.56 6.07
C GLN A 114 16.75 4.62 7.11
N GLU A 115 15.93 5.68 7.19
CA GLU A 115 16.07 6.71 8.21
C GLU A 115 15.90 6.16 9.64
N PHE A 116 15.02 5.17 9.82
CA PHE A 116 14.82 4.50 11.10
C PHE A 116 16.03 3.66 11.50
N VAL A 117 16.51 2.81 10.58
CA VAL A 117 17.70 1.98 10.76
C VAL A 117 18.93 2.83 11.09
N ALA A 118 19.19 3.89 10.32
CA ALA A 118 20.30 4.80 10.58
C ALA A 118 20.20 5.43 11.98
N HIS A 119 18.98 5.74 12.43
CA HIS A 119 18.77 6.26 13.76
C HIS A 119 19.04 5.22 14.85
N LEU A 120 18.61 3.96 14.67
CA LEU A 120 18.94 2.85 15.56
C LEU A 120 20.46 2.64 15.66
N SER A 121 21.15 2.61 14.53
CA SER A 121 22.61 2.52 14.47
C SER A 121 23.30 3.69 15.15
N SER A 122 22.76 4.91 15.05
CA SER A 122 23.32 6.07 15.75
C SER A 122 23.15 6.00 17.27
N CYS A 123 22.09 5.35 17.77
CA CYS A 123 21.84 5.18 19.21
C CYS A 123 22.60 3.98 19.82
N SER A 124 23.27 3.18 18.99
CA SER A 124 24.01 1.96 19.39
C SER A 124 25.04 2.16 20.50
N HIS A 125 25.71 3.32 20.54
CA HIS A 125 26.74 3.63 21.53
C HIS A 125 26.19 3.73 22.96
N MET A 126 24.89 4.01 23.11
CA MET A 126 24.20 4.04 24.40
C MET A 126 23.54 2.70 24.73
N GLU A 127 23.10 1.96 23.71
CA GLU A 127 22.29 0.76 23.86
C GLU A 127 22.65 -0.30 22.80
N PRO A 128 23.51 -1.27 23.14
CA PRO A 128 24.08 -2.21 22.16
C PRO A 128 23.05 -3.14 21.50
N TYR A 129 21.91 -3.37 22.15
CA TYR A 129 20.81 -4.15 21.58
C TYR A 129 20.18 -3.50 20.34
N LEU A 130 20.26 -2.16 20.21
CA LEU A 130 19.76 -1.45 19.04
C LEU A 130 20.56 -1.76 17.78
N THR A 131 21.86 -2.10 17.91
CA THR A 131 22.70 -2.55 16.80
C THR A 131 22.20 -3.86 16.22
N HIS A 132 21.87 -4.83 17.08
CA HIS A 132 21.33 -6.11 16.63
C HIS A 132 19.99 -5.94 15.92
N LEU A 133 19.14 -5.04 16.40
CA LEU A 133 17.88 -4.71 15.73
C LEU A 133 18.11 -4.04 14.37
N ALA A 134 18.99 -3.05 14.30
CA ALA A 134 19.34 -2.38 13.04
C ALA A 134 19.89 -3.36 12.00
N GLN A 135 20.79 -4.26 12.41
CA GLN A 135 21.33 -5.32 11.56
C GLN A 135 20.26 -6.29 11.06
N LYS A 136 19.32 -6.71 11.92
CA LYS A 136 18.20 -7.57 11.51
C LYS A 136 17.32 -6.86 10.46
N LEU A 137 17.01 -5.59 10.68
CA LEU A 137 16.21 -4.80 9.74
C LEU A 137 16.94 -4.53 8.41
N GLN A 138 18.27 -4.38 8.43
CA GLN A 138 19.09 -4.25 7.22
C GLN A 138 19.25 -5.58 6.47
N GLY A 139 19.44 -6.69 7.18
CA GLY A 139 19.58 -8.02 6.61
C GLY A 139 18.31 -8.52 5.91
N MET A 140 17.13 -8.05 6.35
CA MET A 140 15.85 -8.29 5.65
C MET A 140 15.75 -7.55 4.32
N GLY A 141 16.51 -6.47 4.10
CA GLY A 141 16.55 -5.72 2.83
C GLY A 141 17.47 -6.31 1.75
N HIS A 142 18.33 -7.27 2.11
CA HIS A 142 19.18 -8.01 1.16
C HIS A 142 18.59 -9.38 0.75
N ALA A 143 17.50 -9.78 1.40
CA ALA A 143 16.87 -11.08 1.19
C ALA A 143 15.61 -10.96 0.32
N GLU A 144 15.70 -10.31 -0.85
CA GLU A 144 14.76 -10.54 -1.95
C GLU A 144 15.34 -10.04 -3.27
N ILE A 145 15.57 -10.97 -4.21
CA ILE A 145 15.28 -10.98 -5.66
C ILE A 145 16.11 -12.16 -6.23
N SER A 146 15.61 -13.38 -6.03
CA SER A 146 15.89 -14.53 -6.90
C SER A 146 14.56 -15.21 -7.14
N TYR A 147 13.80 -14.65 -8.07
CA TYR A 147 12.80 -15.42 -8.79
C TYR A 147 13.51 -15.99 -10.01
N SER A 148 13.82 -17.29 -9.92
CA SER A 148 14.10 -18.15 -11.08
C SER A 148 12.83 -18.86 -11.49
#